data_AF-A0A662PAE3-F1
#
_entry.id   AF-A0A662PAE3-F1
#
_cell.length_a   1.000
_cell.length_b   1.000
_cell.length_c   1.000
_cell.angle_alpha   90.00
_cell.angle_beta   90.00
_cell.angle_gamma   90.00
#
_symmetry.space_group_name_H-M   'P 1'
#
loop_
_entity.id
_entity.type
_entity.pdbx_description
1 polymer ?
#
loop_
_entity_poly.entity_id
_entity_poly.type
_entity_poly.pdbx_seq_one_letter_code
_entity_poly.pdbx_strand_id
1 'polypeptide(L)'
;MRREVEVEQVTDKEVEIRVRRRFPYDKIISLLMNGETVFLPIDRKAASYLRRQLEKRIGELVEAYPAVYGGKEGYVFRFSLVRQLMDVMRYEGRENQRED
;
A
#
# COMPACT_ATOMS: atom_id res chain seq x y z
N MET A 1 18.74 5.79 -22.56
CA MET A 1 18.51 7.24 -22.67
C MET A 1 18.15 7.77 -21.28
N ARG A 2 19.04 8.52 -20.61
CA ARG A 2 18.68 9.18 -19.34
C ARG A 2 17.85 10.40 -19.70
N ARG A 3 16.61 10.48 -19.21
CA ARG A 3 15.83 11.72 -19.31
C ARG A 3 16.53 12.73 -18.40
N GLU A 4 17.19 13.71 -18.99
CA GLU A 4 17.66 14.88 -18.24
C GLU A 4 16.44 15.61 -17.69
N VAL A 5 16.53 16.04 -16.44
CA VAL A 5 15.47 16.77 -15.76
C VAL A 5 15.69 18.25 -16.03
N GLU A 6 14.78 18.88 -16.75
CA GLU A 6 14.79 20.33 -16.95
C GLU A 6 14.39 21.02 -15.65
N VAL A 7 15.20 21.99 -15.23
CA VAL A 7 14.98 22.79 -14.02
C VAL A 7 14.62 24.19 -14.45
N GLU A 8 13.42 24.64 -14.09
CA GLU A 8 12.97 26.01 -14.33
C GLU A 8 12.97 26.83 -13.04
N GLN A 9 13.41 28.09 -13.14
CA GLN A 9 13.28 29.05 -12.06
C GLN A 9 11.82 29.47 -11.93
N VAL A 10 11.24 29.23 -10.75
CA VAL A 10 9.93 29.78 -10.40
C VAL A 10 10.06 31.31 -10.26
N THR A 11 9.46 32.03 -11.20
CA THR A 11 9.29 33.50 -11.18
C THR A 11 7.87 33.85 -10.72
N ASP A 12 7.51 35.12 -10.61
CA ASP A 12 6.19 35.63 -10.13
C ASP A 12 4.95 35.15 -10.93
N LYS A 13 5.12 34.21 -11.86
CA LYS A 13 4.03 33.46 -12.48
C LYS A 13 3.26 32.68 -11.41
N GLU A 14 1.94 32.68 -11.53
CA GLU A 14 1.02 32.02 -10.60
C GLU A 14 1.30 30.51 -10.52
N VAL A 15 2.10 30.11 -9.53
CA VAL A 15 2.28 28.70 -9.19
C VAL A 15 1.06 28.25 -8.41
N GLU A 16 0.24 27.41 -9.02
CA GLU A 16 -0.84 26.73 -8.32
C GLU A 16 -0.27 25.66 -7.37
N ILE A 17 -0.17 26.00 -6.09
CA ILE A 17 0.17 25.04 -5.05
C ILE A 17 -1.02 24.10 -4.85
N ARG A 18 -0.90 22.87 -5.37
CA ARG A 18 -1.92 21.84 -5.14
C ARG A 18 -1.90 21.38 -3.69
N VAL A 19 -3.07 21.39 -3.05
CA VAL A 19 -3.25 20.84 -1.71
C VAL A 19 -2.92 19.34 -1.72
N ARG A 20 -2.05 18.92 -0.81
CA ARG A 20 -1.71 17.50 -0.67
C ARG A 20 -2.95 16.72 -0.25
N ARG A 21 -3.45 15.84 -1.14
CA ARG A 21 -4.46 14.84 -0.76
C ARG A 21 -3.91 13.97 0.38
N ARG A 22 -4.62 13.93 1.50
CA ARG A 22 -4.31 13.01 2.61
C ARG A 22 -5.08 11.71 2.42
N PHE A 23 -4.39 10.59 2.58
CA PHE A 23 -5.04 9.28 2.64
C PHE A 23 -5.66 9.06 4.02
N PRO A 24 -6.86 8.45 4.11
CA PRO A 24 -7.47 8.07 5.38
C PRO A 24 -6.81 6.78 5.92
N TYR A 25 -5.58 6.88 6.40
CA TYR A 25 -4.76 5.72 6.80
C TYR A 25 -5.47 4.82 7.80
N ASP A 26 -6.03 5.37 8.88
CA ASP A 26 -6.61 4.57 9.96
C ASP A 26 -7.79 3.72 9.47
N LYS A 27 -8.61 4.28 8.59
CA LYS A 27 -9.71 3.55 7.95
C LYS A 27 -9.19 2.44 7.04
N ILE A 28 -8.20 2.73 6.21
CA ILE A 28 -7.62 1.73 5.30
C ILE A 28 -7.00 0.59 6.12
N ILE A 29 -6.24 0.92 7.16
CA ILE A 29 -5.59 -0.05 8.04
C ILE A 29 -6.64 -0.92 8.75
N SER A 30 -7.68 -0.33 9.32
CA SER A 30 -8.75 -1.09 9.99
C SER A 30 -9.41 -2.10 9.06
N LEU A 31 -9.74 -1.71 7.82
CA LEU A 31 -10.31 -2.63 6.83
C LEU A 31 -9.35 -3.76 6.50
N LEU A 32 -8.07 -3.44 6.26
CA LEU A 32 -7.05 -4.46 5.99
C LEU A 32 -6.89 -5.41 7.18
N MET A 33 -6.84 -4.92 8.42
CA MET A 33 -6.77 -5.71 9.67
C MET A 33 -7.95 -6.66 9.87
N ASN A 34 -9.12 -6.32 9.34
CA ASN A 34 -10.28 -7.20 9.31
C ASN A 34 -10.22 -8.25 8.17
N GLY A 35 -9.14 -8.29 7.39
CA GLY A 35 -8.99 -9.17 6.23
C GLY A 35 -9.73 -8.66 4.98
N GLU A 36 -10.25 -7.43 5.02
CA GLU A 36 -10.96 -6.85 3.88
C GLU A 36 -10.00 -6.38 2.79
N THR A 37 -10.54 -6.26 1.58
CA THR A 37 -9.82 -5.78 0.40
C THR A 37 -10.23 -4.34 0.12
N VAL A 38 -9.27 -3.43 -0.05
CA VAL A 38 -9.53 -1.99 -0.21
C VAL A 38 -9.22 -1.55 -1.64
N PHE A 39 -10.22 -1.03 -2.35
CA PHE A 39 -10.01 -0.38 -3.66
C PHE A 39 -9.87 1.13 -3.51
N LEU A 40 -8.91 1.72 -4.22
CA LEU A 40 -8.74 3.17 -4.33
C LEU A 40 -8.51 3.58 -5.79
N PRO A 41 -9.26 4.57 -6.32
CA PRO A 41 -9.09 5.09 -7.68
C PRO A 41 -7.89 6.05 -7.74
N ILE A 42 -6.68 5.48 -7.69
CA ILE A 42 -5.42 6.21 -7.63
C ILE A 42 -4.43 5.68 -8.66
N ASP A 43 -3.46 6.51 -9.05
CA ASP A 43 -2.40 6.12 -9.96
C ASP A 43 -1.36 5.19 -9.31
N ARG A 44 -0.48 4.63 -10.14
CA ARG A 44 0.61 3.73 -9.72
C ARG A 44 1.56 4.36 -8.69
N LYS A 45 1.83 5.66 -8.80
CA LYS A 45 2.79 6.36 -7.93
C LYS A 45 2.21 6.53 -6.53
N ALA A 46 0.96 6.97 -6.47
CA ALA A 46 0.15 7.06 -5.26
C ALA A 46 -0.02 5.69 -4.61
N ALA A 47 -0.31 4.65 -5.40
CA ALA A 47 -0.45 3.29 -4.90
C ALA A 47 0.84 2.75 -4.29
N SER A 48 1.98 2.93 -4.98
CA SER A 48 3.29 2.53 -4.45
C SER A 48 3.67 3.29 -3.18
N TYR A 49 3.33 4.58 -3.10
CA TYR A 49 3.58 5.39 -1.91
C TYR A 49 2.72 4.90 -0.74
N LEU A 50 1.42 4.74 -0.97
CA LEU A 50 0.46 4.30 0.04
C LEU A 50 0.84 2.92 0.59
N ARG A 51 1.15 1.95 -0.28
CA ARG A 51 1.61 0.61 0.13
C ARG A 51 2.76 0.69 1.14
N ARG A 52 3.83 1.43 0.82
CA ARG A 52 4.98 1.60 1.72
C ARG A 52 4.61 2.26 3.05
N GLN A 53 3.65 3.19 3.04
CA GLN A 53 3.18 3.84 4.26
C GLN A 53 2.34 2.89 5.12
N LEU A 54 1.48 2.07 4.50
CA LEU A 54 0.71 1.05 5.19
C LEU A 54 1.63 0.01 5.82
N GLU A 55 2.57 -0.55 5.04
CA GLU A 55 3.53 -1.55 5.54
C GLU A 55 4.32 -1.03 6.75
N LYS A 56 4.78 0.22 6.70
CA LYS A 56 5.48 0.85 7.83
C LYS A 56 4.63 1.03 9.08
N ARG A 57 3.34 1.34 8.91
CA ARG A 57 2.41 1.61 10.03
C ARG A 57 1.90 0.33 10.65
N ILE A 58 1.63 -0.68 9.84
CA ILE A 58 1.08 -1.96 10.28
C ILE A 58 2.19 -2.89 10.77
N GLY A 59 3.40 -2.80 10.20
CA GLY A 59 4.47 -3.77 10.42
C GLY A 59 4.29 -5.08 9.63
N GLU A 60 3.42 -5.04 8.62
CA GLU A 60 2.99 -6.19 7.82
C GLU A 60 3.06 -5.90 6.32
N LEU A 61 3.27 -6.95 5.51
CA LEU A 61 3.33 -6.81 4.06
C LEU A 61 1.94 -6.61 3.47
N VAL A 62 1.82 -5.61 2.61
CA VAL A 62 0.58 -5.27 1.90
C VAL A 62 0.80 -5.50 0.40
N GLU A 63 -0.06 -6.30 -0.19
CA GLU A 63 -0.09 -6.50 -1.64
C GLU A 63 -0.91 -5.38 -2.30
N ALA A 64 -0.47 -4.93 -3.47
CA ALA A 64 -1.18 -3.91 -4.25
C ALA A 64 -1.20 -4.28 -5.73
N TYR A 65 -2.40 -4.30 -6.34
CA TYR A 65 -2.59 -4.69 -7.73
C TYR A 65 -3.42 -3.65 -8.48
N PRO A 66 -3.10 -3.34 -9.76
CA PRO A 66 -3.96 -2.51 -10.58
C PRO A 66 -5.31 -3.22 -10.78
N ALA A 67 -6.39 -2.46 -10.73
CA ALA A 67 -7.75 -2.99 -10.80
C ALA A 67 -8.73 -1.99 -11.40
N VAL A 68 -9.85 -2.51 -11.89
CA VAL A 68 -11.02 -1.72 -12.29
C VAL A 68 -12.18 -2.11 -11.39
N TYR A 69 -12.80 -1.14 -10.72
CA TYR A 69 -13.95 -1.36 -9.86
C TYR A 69 -15.01 -0.29 -10.07
N GLY A 70 -16.24 -0.70 -10.40
CA GLY A 70 -17.34 0.22 -10.68
C GLY A 70 -17.03 1.24 -11.78
N GLY A 71 -16.34 0.82 -12.85
CA GLY A 71 -15.93 1.68 -13.96
C GLY A 71 -14.78 2.64 -13.68
N LYS A 72 -14.14 2.54 -12.50
CA LYS A 72 -12.98 3.37 -12.14
C LYS A 72 -11.70 2.54 -12.16
N GLU A 73 -10.65 3.06 -12.77
CA GLU A 73 -9.32 2.50 -12.69
C GLU A 73 -8.64 2.91 -11.38
N GLY A 74 -7.87 1.98 -10.81
CA GLY A 74 -7.20 2.21 -9.55
C GLY A 74 -6.37 1.02 -9.09
N TYR A 75 -6.23 0.89 -7.78
CA TYR A 75 -5.48 -0.19 -7.15
C TYR A 75 -6.29 -0.81 -6.02
N VAL A 76 -6.17 -2.13 -5.91
CA VAL A 76 -6.65 -2.93 -4.79
C VAL A 76 -5.50 -3.22 -3.84
N PHE A 77 -5.77 -3.13 -2.54
CA PHE A 77 -4.85 -3.46 -1.45
C PHE A 77 -5.42 -4.58 -0.59
N ARG A 78 -4.57 -5.52 -0.18
CA ARG A 78 -4.90 -6.61 0.77
C ARG A 78 -3.65 -7.05 1.54
N PHE A 79 -3.81 -7.73 2.66
CA PHE A 79 -2.67 -8.35 3.33
C PHE A 79 -2.07 -9.48 2.51
N SER A 80 -0.75 -9.68 2.67
CA SER A 80 -0.09 -10.82 2.06
C SER A 80 -0.40 -12.11 2.82
N LEU A 81 -1.10 -13.02 2.16
CA LEU A 81 -1.39 -14.38 2.65
C LEU A 81 -0.13 -15.22 2.89
N VAL A 82 0.95 -14.94 2.15
CA VAL A 82 2.20 -15.72 2.23
C VAL A 82 2.81 -15.64 3.64
N ARG A 83 2.77 -14.47 4.28
CA ARG A 83 3.30 -14.33 5.64
C ARG A 83 2.39 -14.97 6.68
N GLN A 84 1.07 -14.86 6.53
CA GLN A 84 0.11 -15.54 7.39
C GLN A 84 0.32 -17.06 7.38
N LEU A 85 0.56 -17.65 6.20
CA LEU A 85 0.92 -19.07 6.08
C LEU A 85 2.26 -19.39 6.75
N MET A 86 3.30 -18.56 6.56
CA MET A 86 4.61 -18.78 7.19
C MET A 86 4.54 -18.72 8.71
N ASP A 87 3.71 -17.86 9.28
CA ASP A 87 3.54 -17.77 10.73
C ASP A 87 2.84 -19.03 11.26
N VAL A 88 1.75 -19.49 10.63
CA VAL A 88 1.09 -20.75 11.00
C VAL A 88 2.05 -21.94 10.98
N MET A 89 2.81 -22.11 9.90
CA MET A 89 3.80 -23.20 9.78
C MET A 89 4.88 -23.15 10.88
N ARG A 90 5.30 -21.95 11.31
CA ARG A 90 6.28 -21.78 12.41
C ARG A 90 5.71 -22.15 13.77
N TYR A 91 4.42 -21.92 13.99
CA TYR A 91 3.75 -22.33 15.23
C TYR A 91 3.63 -23.85 15.30
N GLU A 92 3.14 -24.51 14.24
CA GLU A 92 3.02 -25.97 14.18
C GLU A 92 4.38 -26.68 14.36
N GLY A 93 5.45 -26.12 13.76
CA GLY A 93 6.80 -26.67 13.92
C GLY A 93 7.39 -26.57 15.33
N ARG A 94 6.85 -25.70 16.20
CA ARG A 94 7.30 -25.57 17.61
C ARG A 94 6.55 -26.45 18.57
N GLU A 95 5.28 -26.75 18.29
CA GLU A 95 4.50 -27.69 19.10
C GLU A 95 5.05 -29.11 18.93
N ASN A 96 5.40 -29.50 17.71
CA ASN A 96 6.02 -30.80 17.43
C ASN A 96 7.42 -31.02 18.07
N GLN A 97 8.10 -29.97 18.54
CA GLN A 97 9.41 -30.09 19.22
C GLN A 97 9.31 -30.15 20.76
N ARG A 98 8.09 -30.06 21.31
CA ARG A 98 7.85 -30.13 22.76
C ARG A 98 7.30 -31.48 23.21
N GLU A 99 6.97 -32.36 22.26
CA GLU A 99 6.44 -33.70 22.52
C GLU A 99 7.49 -34.82 22.39
N ASP A 100 8.74 -34.49 22.05
CA ASP A 100 9.92 -35.38 22.07
C ASP A 100 10.82 -35.09 23.29
#